data_AF-A0A3S9CMG8-F1
#
_entry.id   AF-A0A3S9CMG8-F1
#
_cell.length_a   1.000
_cell.length_b   1.000
_cell.length_c   1.000
_cell.angle_alpha   90.00
_cell.angle_beta   90.00
_cell.angle_gamma   90.00
#
_symmetry.space_group_name_H-M   'P 1'
#
loop_
_entity.id
_entity.type
_entity.pdbx_description
1 polymer ?
#
loop_
_entity_poly.entity_id
_entity_poly.type
_entity_poly.pdbx_seq_one_letter_code
_entity_poly.pdbx_strand_id
1 'polypeptide(L)' 'MADKSDKTEAAAEPVPVDTQTGIFPEFRRLWNGGEHRRAVELAQAAGKLSEAEWAALLAEFPGIVDVVNQ' A
#
# COMPACT_ATOMS: atom_id res chain seq x y z
N MET A 1 -9.96 42.19 -10.03
CA MET A 1 -10.54 41.38 -8.93
C MET A 1 -9.63 40.17 -8.77
N ALA A 2 -9.11 39.98 -7.56
CA ALA A 2 -8.37 38.78 -7.13
C ALA A 2 -9.25 37.54 -7.37
N ASP A 3 -8.72 36.37 -7.69
CA ASP A 3 -8.13 35.49 -6.68
C ASP A 3 -7.26 34.39 -7.32
N LYS A 4 -6.07 34.17 -6.75
CA LYS A 4 -5.19 33.05 -7.05
C LYS A 4 -5.76 31.82 -6.33
N SER A 5 -6.44 30.92 -7.04
CA SER A 5 -6.71 29.59 -6.48
C SER A 5 -5.52 28.70 -6.75
N ASP A 6 -4.51 28.88 -5.90
CA ASP A 6 -3.52 27.88 -5.57
C ASP A 6 -4.26 26.62 -5.10
N LYS A 7 -4.52 25.69 -6.03
CA LYS A 7 -4.89 24.33 -5.66
C LYS A 7 -3.57 23.59 -5.42
N THR A 8 -2.90 23.92 -4.31
CA THR A 8 -2.05 22.96 -3.61
C THR A 8 -2.95 21.76 -3.35
N GLU A 9 -2.94 20.81 -4.28
CA GLU A 9 -3.55 19.50 -4.06
C GLU A 9 -2.75 18.92 -2.91
N ALA A 10 -3.41 18.93 -1.75
CA ALA A 10 -2.84 18.62 -0.47
C ALA A 10 -1.96 17.39 -0.63
N ALA A 11 -0.68 17.52 -0.26
CA ALA A 11 0.14 16.38 0.09
C ALA A 11 -0.72 15.55 1.04
N ALA A 12 -1.27 14.44 0.53
CA ALA A 12 -2.18 13.61 1.27
C ALA A 12 -1.45 13.29 2.57
N GLU A 13 -1.96 13.84 3.68
CA GLU A 13 -1.40 13.57 5.00
C GLU A 13 -1.26 12.05 5.07
N PRO A 14 -0.08 11.50 5.38
CA PRO A 14 0.13 10.06 5.34
C PRO A 14 -0.89 9.46 6.30
N VAL A 15 -1.92 8.84 5.73
CA VAL A 15 -2.99 8.25 6.53
C VAL A 15 -2.29 7.18 7.36
N PRO A 16 -2.33 7.28 8.70
CA PRO A 16 -1.68 6.30 9.54
C PRO A 16 -2.40 4.98 9.32
N VAL A 17 -1.77 4.10 8.54
CA VAL A 17 -2.23 2.75 8.32
C VAL A 17 -1.68 1.88 9.44
N ASP A 18 -2.58 1.23 10.17
CA ASP A 18 -2.16 0.27 11.19
C ASP A 18 -1.66 -1.01 10.52
N THR A 19 -0.34 -1.10 10.34
CA THR A 19 0.32 -2.25 9.73
C THR A 19 0.50 -3.43 10.72
N GLN A 20 -0.07 -3.32 11.92
CA GLN A 20 -0.07 -4.39 12.93
C GLN A 20 -1.34 -5.25 12.85
N THR A 21 -2.38 -4.77 12.16
CA THR A 21 -3.66 -5.46 11.98
C THR A 21 -3.98 -5.72 10.50
N GLY A 22 -5.12 -6.34 10.23
CA GLY A 22 -5.60 -6.61 8.88
C GLY A 22 -4.70 -7.58 8.11
N ILE A 23 -4.40 -7.25 6.86
CA ILE A 23 -3.69 -8.16 5.94
C ILE A 23 -2.17 -8.05 6.08
N PHE A 24 -1.66 -6.99 6.71
CA PHE A 24 -0.23 -6.71 6.87
C PHE A 24 0.56 -7.83 7.55
N PRO A 25 0.18 -8.35 8.74
CA PRO A 25 0.96 -9.42 9.39
C PRO A 25 1.02 -10.70 8.54
N GLU A 26 -0.07 -11.08 7.89
CA GLU A 26 -0.09 -12.27 7.01
C GLU A 26 0.70 -12.01 5.73
N PHE A 27 0.61 -10.81 5.16
CA PHE A 27 1.41 -10.37 4.02
C PHE A 27 2.90 -10.47 4.35
N ARG A 28 3.35 -9.90 5.48
CA ARG A 28 4.75 -9.98 5.92
C ARG A 28 5.20 -11.42 6.11
N ARG A 29 4.32 -12.28 6.64
CA ARG A 29 4.65 -13.70 6.85
C ARG A 29 4.89 -14.40 5.51
N LEU A 30 4.00 -14.24 4.55
CA LEU A 30 4.14 -14.80 3.21
C LEU A 30 5.36 -14.21 2.49
N TRP A 31 5.56 -12.90 2.61
CA TRP A 31 6.68 -12.19 1.99
C TRP A 31 8.02 -12.69 2.53
N ASN A 32 8.21 -12.70 3.85
CA ASN A 32 9.45 -13.21 4.47
C ASN A 32 9.61 -14.73 4.29
N GLY A 33 8.52 -15.46 4.05
CA GLY A 33 8.55 -16.87 3.70
C GLY A 33 8.96 -17.17 2.25
N GLY A 34 9.15 -16.15 1.41
CA GLY A 34 9.49 -16.29 -0.01
C GLY A 34 8.29 -16.49 -0.92
N GLU A 35 7.06 -16.53 -0.38
CA GLU A 35 5.83 -16.64 -1.16
C GLU A 35 5.35 -15.25 -1.64
N HIS A 36 6.21 -14.49 -2.31
CA HIS A 36 5.93 -13.10 -2.70
C HIS A 36 4.68 -12.96 -3.58
N ARG A 37 4.47 -13.89 -4.54
CA ARG A 37 3.27 -13.90 -5.38
C ARG A 37 2.00 -14.05 -4.55
N ARG A 38 1.97 -15.02 -3.63
CA ARG A 38 0.82 -15.24 -2.76
C ARG A 38 0.57 -14.07 -1.82
N ALA A 39 1.62 -13.43 -1.33
CA ALA A 39 1.49 -12.22 -0.52
C ALA A 39 0.76 -11.11 -1.30
N VAL A 40 1.20 -10.86 -2.54
CA VAL A 40 0.59 -9.89 -3.45
C VAL A 40 -0.84 -10.28 -3.82
N GLU A 41 -1.09 -11.55 -4.15
CA GLU A 41 -2.44 -12.06 -4.42
C GLU A 41 -3.35 -11.90 -3.21
N LEU A 42 -2.87 -12.15 -1.99
CA LEU A 42 -3.63 -11.95 -0.76
C LEU A 42 -4.00 -10.48 -0.56
N ALA A 43 -3.06 -9.57 -0.83
CA ALA A 43 -3.32 -8.14 -0.75
C ALA A 43 -4.32 -7.67 -1.84
N GLN A 44 -4.19 -8.13 -3.08
CA GLN A 44 -5.13 -7.80 -4.15
C GLN A 44 -6.52 -8.43 -3.94
N ALA A 45 -6.56 -9.71 -3.54
CA ALA A 45 -7.79 -10.45 -3.27
C ALA A 45 -8.53 -9.92 -2.04
N ALA A 46 -7.83 -9.26 -1.12
CA ALA A 46 -8.47 -8.57 0.00
C ALA A 46 -9.49 -7.53 -0.50
N GLY A 47 -9.37 -7.00 -1.73
CA GLY A 47 -10.37 -6.17 -2.43
C GLY A 47 -10.83 -4.91 -1.68
N LYS A 48 -10.23 -4.65 -0.52
CA LYS A 48 -10.62 -3.68 0.51
C LYS A 48 -9.43 -2.87 1.02
N LEU A 49 -8.22 -3.16 0.52
CA LEU A 49 -7.09 -2.29 0.82
C LEU A 49 -7.39 -0.93 0.21
N SER A 50 -7.46 0.07 1.09
CA SER A 50 -7.51 1.46 0.66
C SER A 50 -6.21 1.81 -0.03
N GLU A 51 -6.23 2.84 -0.88
CA GLU A 51 -5.04 3.31 -1.60
C GLU A 51 -3.88 3.65 -0.65
N ALA A 52 -4.19 4.16 0.55
CA ALA A 52 -3.22 4.38 1.62
C ALA A 52 -2.59 3.09 2.16
N GLU A 53 -3.36 2.02 2.31
CA GLU A 53 -2.85 0.72 2.79
C GLU A 53 -1.96 0.07 1.73
N TRP A 54 -2.34 0.19 0.46
CA TRP A 54 -1.51 -0.24 -0.66
C TRP A 54 -0.21 0.56 -0.72
N ALA A 55 -0.26 1.89 -0.56
CA ALA A 55 0.93 2.74 -0.51
C ALA A 55 1.84 2.39 0.68
N ALA A 56 1.27 2.06 1.84
CA ALA A 56 2.04 1.61 3.00
C ALA A 56 2.76 0.28 2.75
N LEU A 57 2.09 -0.68 2.08
CA LEU A 57 2.72 -1.94 1.65
C LEU A 57 3.85 -1.70 0.65
N LEU A 58 3.65 -0.83 -0.33
CA LEU A 58 4.68 -0.48 -1.31
C LEU A 58 5.89 0.21 -0.66
N ALA A 59 5.66 1.06 0.34
CA ALA A 59 6.72 1.72 1.09
C ALA A 59 7.53 0.73 1.94
N GLU A 60 6.87 -0.26 2.57
CA GLU A 60 7.53 -1.29 3.37
C GLU A 60 8.20 -2.36 2.50
N PHE A 61 7.61 -2.69 1.35
CA PHE A 61 8.05 -3.74 0.43
C PHE A 61 8.06 -3.24 -1.03
N PRO A 62 9.10 -2.50 -1.46
CA PRO A 62 9.18 -1.98 -2.84
C PRO A 62 9.23 -3.09 -3.90
N GLY A 63 9.64 -4.31 -3.51
CA GLY A 63 9.65 -5.48 -4.38
C GLY A 63 8.25 -5.93 -4.85
N ILE A 64 7.17 -5.44 -4.21
CA ILE A 64 5.80 -5.72 -4.67
C ILE A 64 5.63 -5.30 -6.13
N VAL A 65 6.19 -4.15 -6.52
CA VAL A 65 6.09 -3.64 -7.89
C VAL A 65 6.71 -4.61 -8.89
N ASP A 66 7.86 -5.22 -8.55
CA ASP A 66 8.50 -6.22 -9.40
C ASP A 66 7.59 -7.45 -9.57
N VAL A 67 7.05 -7.97 -8.47
CA VAL A 67 6.18 -9.16 -8.47
C VAL A 67 4.87 -8.93 -9.23
N VAL A 68 4.30 -7.72 -9.17
CA VAL A 68 3.09 -7.36 -9.91
C VAL A 68 3.35 -7.19 -11.41
N ASN A 69 4.55 -6.77 -11.80
CA ASN A 69 4.91 -6.53 -13.21
C ASN A 69 5.48 -7.78 -13.93
N GLN A 70 5.69 -8.90 -13.23
CA GLN A 70 6.10 -10.18 -13.84
C GLN A 70 4.93 -10.94 -14.45
#